data_AF-A0A9E4C5X6-F1
#
_entry.id   AF-A0A9E4C5X6-F1
#
_cell.length_a   1.000
_cell.length_b   1.000
_cell.length_c   1.000
_cell.angle_alpha   90.00
_cell.angle_beta   90.00
_cell.angle_gamma   90.00
#
_symmetry.space_group_name_H-M   'P 1'
#
loop_
_entity.id
_entity.type
_entity.pdbx_description
1 polymer ?
#
loop_
_entity_poly.entity_id
_entity_poly.type
_entity_poly.pdbx_seq_one_letter_code
_entity_poly.pdbx_strand_id
1 'polypeptide(L)'
;RMTIRLGGKTFILIESPGHTRGQTVVHAVDDRVAFTADNLTPAFNVACHSADVWGWFQSLGVLEALDVDWYVPGHGRPCQKSEIPRQREKLHELIDKVRVLKNGGLSREEVQDKVFEVYETDLNSMDHLGERLTMLRRGGLGNIYDYLEEHPSGPLGNRTDPVWPHM
;
A
#
# COMPACT_ATOMS: atom_id res chain seq x y z
N ARG A 1 -12.97 2.21 14.95
CA ARG A 1 -12.82 0.79 15.40
C ARG A 1 -14.20 0.22 15.69
N MET A 2 -14.44 -1.05 15.33
CA MET A 2 -15.70 -1.77 15.57
C MET A 2 -15.39 -3.19 16.08
N THR A 3 -16.22 -3.73 16.98
CA THR A 3 -16.09 -5.10 17.48
C THR A 3 -17.28 -5.93 17.05
N ILE A 4 -17.00 -7.11 16.49
CA ILE A 4 -18.00 -8.09 16.07
C ILE A 4 -17.77 -9.39 16.84
N ARG A 5 -18.83 -9.96 17.40
CA ARG A 5 -18.81 -11.31 17.99
C ARG A 5 -19.63 -12.24 17.12
N LEU A 6 -18.99 -13.27 16.57
CA LEU A 6 -19.61 -14.20 15.63
C LEU A 6 -19.02 -15.59 15.84
N GLY A 7 -19.89 -16.63 15.90
CA GLY A 7 -19.43 -18.01 16.02
C GLY A 7 -18.60 -18.31 17.27
N GLY A 8 -18.84 -17.59 18.38
CA GLY A 8 -18.05 -17.72 19.61
C GLY A 8 -16.67 -17.05 19.59
N LYS A 9 -16.36 -16.28 18.54
CA LYS A 9 -15.08 -15.57 18.36
C LYS A 9 -15.28 -14.05 18.37
N THR A 10 -14.23 -13.32 18.72
CA THR A 10 -14.15 -11.86 18.73
C THR A 10 -13.28 -11.35 17.59
N PHE A 11 -13.86 -10.47 16.78
CA PHE A 11 -13.19 -9.77 15.69
C PHE A 11 -13.18 -8.27 15.97
N ILE A 12 -12.02 -7.64 15.84
CA ILE A 12 -11.88 -6.17 15.94
C ILE A 12 -11.55 -5.64 14.55
N LEU A 13 -12.45 -4.83 14.00
CA LEU A 13 -12.27 -4.12 12.74
C LEU A 13 -11.62 -2.77 13.04
N ILE A 14 -10.46 -2.55 12.43
CA ILE A 14 -9.64 -1.36 12.61
C ILE A 14 -9.52 -0.68 11.25
N GLU A 15 -9.97 0.57 11.15
CA GLU A 15 -9.70 1.40 9.98
C GLU A 15 -8.19 1.52 9.80
N SER A 16 -7.69 1.22 8.61
CA SER A 16 -6.26 1.09 8.34
C SER A 16 -5.99 1.47 6.88
N PRO A 17 -6.04 2.76 6.53
CA PRO A 17 -5.75 3.24 5.18
C PRO A 17 -4.33 2.84 4.76
N GLY A 18 -4.12 2.57 3.48
CA GLY A 18 -2.82 2.21 2.96
C GLY A 18 -2.85 1.92 1.48
N HIS A 19 -2.89 0.64 1.08
CA HIS A 19 -3.02 0.25 -0.33
C HIS A 19 -4.22 0.89 -1.02
N THR A 20 -5.32 1.07 -0.27
CA THR A 20 -6.38 2.02 -0.61
C THR A 20 -6.78 2.84 0.62
N ARG A 21 -7.47 3.97 0.41
CA ARG A 21 -7.99 4.80 1.51
C ARG A 21 -9.01 4.07 2.39
N GLY A 22 -9.89 3.29 1.76
CA GLY A 22 -11.01 2.61 2.43
C GLY A 22 -10.67 1.21 2.96
N GLN A 23 -9.50 1.03 3.56
CA GLN A 23 -9.07 -0.29 4.06
C GLN A 23 -9.37 -0.51 5.54
N THR A 24 -9.60 -1.78 5.87
CA THR A 24 -9.86 -2.26 7.23
C THR A 24 -8.99 -3.47 7.50
N VAL A 25 -8.31 -3.47 8.65
CA VAL A 25 -7.68 -4.65 9.23
C VAL A 25 -8.69 -5.36 10.11
N VAL A 26 -8.74 -6.68 10.02
CA VAL A 26 -9.57 -7.53 10.88
C VAL A 26 -8.66 -8.32 11.82
N HIS A 27 -8.70 -7.99 13.11
CA HIS A 27 -8.00 -8.73 14.16
C HIS A 27 -8.93 -9.81 14.74
N ALA A 28 -8.66 -11.07 14.41
CA ALA A 28 -9.30 -12.24 15.01
C ALA A 28 -8.59 -12.56 16.33
N VAL A 29 -9.14 -12.05 17.43
CA VAL A 29 -8.46 -11.99 18.74
C VAL A 29 -8.15 -13.38 19.27
N ASP A 30 -9.15 -14.26 19.29
CA ASP A 30 -9.02 -15.61 19.86
C ASP A 30 -8.06 -16.51 19.06
N ASP A 31 -7.88 -16.21 17.78
CA ASP A 31 -7.02 -16.98 16.87
C ASP A 31 -5.61 -16.39 16.75
N ARG A 32 -5.36 -15.19 17.32
CA ARG A 32 -4.09 -14.46 17.20
C ARG A 32 -3.69 -14.24 15.73
N VAL A 33 -4.67 -13.87 14.90
CA VAL A 33 -4.48 -13.61 13.46
C VAL A 33 -4.98 -12.21 13.09
N ALA A 34 -4.22 -11.51 12.25
CA ALA A 34 -4.66 -10.27 11.62
C ALA A 34 -4.82 -10.45 10.10
N PHE A 35 -6.02 -10.21 9.58
CA PHE A 35 -6.26 -10.09 8.15
C PHE A 35 -5.99 -8.64 7.73
N THR A 36 -5.03 -8.45 6.84
CA THR A 36 -4.43 -7.13 6.58
C THR A 36 -4.88 -6.49 5.28
N ALA A 37 -5.75 -7.16 4.53
CA ALA A 37 -5.99 -6.85 3.11
C ALA A 37 -4.62 -6.67 2.41
N ASP A 38 -4.47 -5.66 1.57
CA ASP A 38 -3.21 -5.43 0.86
C ASP A 38 -2.27 -4.44 1.57
N ASN A 39 -2.42 -4.21 2.89
CA ASN A 39 -1.44 -3.41 3.64
C ASN A 39 -0.11 -4.14 3.85
N LEU A 40 -0.07 -5.46 3.68
CA LEU A 40 1.15 -6.26 3.55
C LEU A 40 1.14 -6.99 2.21
N THR A 41 2.23 -6.90 1.45
CA THR A 41 2.35 -7.53 0.14
C THR A 41 3.67 -8.31 0.04
N PRO A 42 3.80 -9.47 0.72
CA PRO A 42 5.02 -10.28 0.70
C PRO A 42 5.32 -10.87 -0.69
N ALA A 43 4.28 -11.12 -1.50
CA ALA A 43 4.41 -11.79 -2.79
C ALA A 43 4.75 -10.85 -3.97
N PHE A 44 4.58 -9.54 -3.82
CA PHE A 44 4.68 -8.58 -4.93
C PHE A 44 5.28 -7.25 -4.49
N ASN A 45 5.79 -6.49 -5.45
CA ASN A 45 6.11 -5.09 -5.25
C ASN A 45 4.84 -4.26 -5.01
N VAL A 46 5.01 -3.17 -4.26
CA VAL A 46 3.90 -2.32 -3.83
C VAL A 46 3.33 -1.56 -5.02
N ALA A 47 2.01 -1.60 -5.21
CA ALA A 47 1.31 -0.79 -6.20
C ALA A 47 0.53 0.33 -5.51
N CYS A 48 0.99 1.57 -5.63
CA CYS A 48 0.41 2.72 -4.92
C CYS A 48 -0.69 3.46 -5.70
N HIS A 49 -1.33 2.83 -6.68
CA HIS A 49 -2.27 3.48 -7.61
C HIS A 49 -3.47 4.16 -6.94
N SER A 50 -4.00 3.58 -5.85
CA SER A 50 -5.11 4.13 -5.07
C SER A 50 -4.71 4.42 -3.62
N ALA A 51 -3.41 4.42 -3.34
CA ALA A 51 -2.90 4.37 -1.99
C ALA A 51 -3.03 5.70 -1.25
N ASP A 52 -3.29 5.62 0.04
CA ASP A 52 -2.91 6.67 0.99
C ASP A 52 -1.52 6.32 1.53
N VAL A 53 -0.49 6.89 0.90
CA VAL A 53 0.91 6.53 1.16
C VAL A 53 1.30 6.84 2.61
N TRP A 54 0.84 7.97 3.15
CA TRP A 54 1.16 8.38 4.51
C TRP A 54 0.31 7.64 5.54
N GLY A 55 -0.98 7.44 5.25
CA GLY A 55 -1.86 6.59 6.05
C GLY A 55 -1.34 5.15 6.15
N TRP A 56 -0.69 4.65 5.10
CA TRP A 56 -0.11 3.31 5.10
C TRP A 56 0.93 3.13 6.22
N PHE A 57 1.84 4.08 6.41
CA PHE A 57 2.83 3.99 7.50
C PHE A 57 2.18 3.97 8.88
N GLN A 58 1.09 4.72 9.08
CA GLN A 58 0.31 4.68 10.32
C GLN A 58 -0.32 3.30 10.52
N SER A 59 -0.90 2.74 9.46
CA SER A 59 -1.47 1.38 9.47
C SER A 59 -0.43 0.29 9.74
N LEU A 60 0.81 0.43 9.23
CA LEU A 60 1.89 -0.48 9.57
C LEU A 60 2.24 -0.41 11.07
N GLY A 61 2.21 0.78 11.67
CA GLY A 61 2.36 0.95 13.12
C GLY A 61 1.22 0.30 13.91
N VAL A 62 -0.02 0.38 13.41
CA VAL A 62 -1.16 -0.35 14.00
C VAL A 62 -0.92 -1.87 13.96
N LEU A 63 -0.47 -2.41 12.82
CA LEU A 63 -0.18 -3.84 12.66
C LEU A 63 0.95 -4.30 13.59
N GLU A 64 1.99 -3.48 13.79
CA GLU A 64 3.09 -3.77 14.72
C GLU A 64 2.63 -3.85 16.18
N ALA A 65 1.59 -3.10 16.56
CA ALA A 65 1.05 -3.08 17.91
C ALA A 65 0.09 -4.25 18.21
N LEU A 66 -0.32 -5.02 17.20
CA LEU A 66 -1.18 -6.19 17.40
C LEU A 66 -0.40 -7.35 18.04
N ASP A 67 -1.02 -8.02 19.01
CA ASP A 67 -0.52 -9.26 19.60
C ASP A 67 -1.08 -10.46 18.83
N VAL A 68 -0.44 -10.76 17.69
CA VAL A 68 -0.83 -11.83 16.76
C VAL A 68 0.40 -12.65 16.34
N ASP A 69 0.18 -13.91 16.02
CA ASP A 69 1.23 -14.82 15.55
C ASP A 69 1.37 -14.77 14.01
N TRP A 70 0.25 -14.52 13.32
CA TRP A 70 0.19 -14.51 11.86
C TRP A 70 -0.58 -13.31 11.30
N TYR A 71 -0.08 -12.83 10.16
CA TYR A 71 -0.73 -11.84 9.31
C TYR A 71 -1.14 -12.50 7.99
N VAL A 72 -2.40 -12.35 7.62
CA VAL A 72 -2.96 -12.87 6.37
C VAL A 72 -3.19 -11.69 5.42
N PRO A 73 -2.36 -11.54 4.38
CA PRO A 73 -2.56 -10.51 3.35
C PRO A 73 -3.70 -10.89 2.40
N GLY A 74 -4.18 -9.91 1.63
CA GLY A 74 -5.15 -10.11 0.56
C GLY A 74 -4.58 -10.95 -0.59
N HIS A 75 -3.26 -10.88 -0.78
CA HIS A 75 -2.52 -11.66 -1.76
C HIS A 75 -1.23 -12.26 -1.18
N GLY A 76 -0.89 -13.46 -1.66
CA GLY A 76 0.30 -14.18 -1.22
C GLY A 76 0.04 -15.11 -0.03
N ARG A 77 1.13 -15.60 0.57
CA ARG A 77 1.07 -16.52 1.71
C ARG A 77 0.94 -15.73 3.03
N PRO A 78 0.32 -16.32 4.07
CA PRO A 78 0.42 -15.80 5.43
C PRO A 78 1.87 -15.54 5.83
N CYS A 79 2.10 -14.46 6.55
CA CYS A 79 3.42 -13.99 6.94
C CYS A 79 3.47 -13.66 8.44
N GLN A 80 4.69 -13.45 8.94
CA GLN A 80 4.93 -13.08 10.33
C GLN A 80 5.27 -11.59 10.45
N LYS A 81 5.34 -11.12 11.70
CA LYS A 81 5.63 -9.71 12.04
C LYS A 81 6.86 -9.12 11.34
N SER A 82 7.84 -9.96 11.00
CA SER A 82 9.05 -9.56 10.25
C SER A 82 8.77 -9.01 8.83
N GLU A 83 7.58 -9.25 8.27
CA GLU A 83 7.21 -8.67 6.97
C GLU A 83 6.86 -7.18 7.07
N ILE A 84 6.44 -6.68 8.24
CA ILE A 84 6.07 -5.27 8.40
C ILE A 84 7.25 -4.31 8.10
N PRO A 85 8.46 -4.50 8.65
CA PRO A 85 9.59 -3.65 8.28
C PRO A 85 9.97 -3.77 6.80
N ARG A 86 9.82 -4.94 6.17
CA ARG A 86 10.06 -5.12 4.73
C ARG A 86 9.05 -4.36 3.87
N GLN A 87 7.78 -4.37 4.27
CA GLN A 87 6.74 -3.57 3.61
C GLN A 87 7.06 -2.07 3.71
N ARG A 88 7.49 -1.62 4.89
CA ARG A 88 7.90 -0.23 5.14
C ARG A 88 9.08 0.17 4.25
N GLU A 89 10.09 -0.68 4.13
CA GLU A 89 11.25 -0.47 3.28
C GLU A 89 10.86 -0.34 1.81
N LYS A 90 10.06 -1.29 1.28
CA LYS A 90 9.52 -1.22 -0.09
C LYS A 90 8.79 0.11 -0.38
N LEU A 91 7.99 0.59 0.58
CA LEU A 91 7.29 1.87 0.46
C LEU A 91 8.28 3.04 0.41
N HIS A 92 9.26 3.09 1.32
CA HIS A 92 10.27 4.14 1.33
C HIS A 92 11.09 4.15 0.05
N GLU A 93 11.58 3.00 -0.42
CA GLU A 93 12.34 2.89 -1.66
C GLU A 93 11.56 3.45 -2.86
N LEU A 94 10.27 3.10 -2.98
CA LEU A 94 9.44 3.58 -4.08
C LEU A 94 9.19 5.09 -4.00
N ILE A 95 8.92 5.61 -2.80
CA ILE A 95 8.74 7.04 -2.55
C ILE A 95 10.01 7.81 -2.87
N ASP A 96 11.18 7.30 -2.47
CA ASP A 96 12.45 7.97 -2.68
C ASP A 96 12.84 7.99 -4.16
N LYS A 97 12.59 6.90 -4.91
CA LYS A 97 12.74 6.88 -6.37
C LYS A 97 11.90 7.96 -7.04
N VAL A 98 10.62 8.07 -6.68
CA VAL A 98 9.72 9.11 -7.24
C VAL A 98 10.17 10.52 -6.82
N ARG A 99 10.61 10.69 -5.57
CA ARG A 99 11.12 11.98 -5.05
C ARG A 99 12.37 12.44 -5.81
N VAL A 100 13.30 11.53 -6.09
CA VAL A 100 14.51 11.85 -6.88
C VAL A 100 14.12 12.35 -8.27
N LEU A 101 13.20 11.65 -8.96
CA LEU A 101 12.76 12.06 -10.30
C LEU A 101 12.06 13.43 -10.28
N LYS A 102 11.15 13.65 -9.31
CA LYS A 102 10.46 14.93 -9.13
C LYS A 102 11.43 16.09 -8.83
N ASN A 103 12.37 15.88 -7.92
CA ASN A 103 13.39 16.88 -7.59
C ASN A 103 14.36 17.14 -8.77
N GLY A 104 14.48 16.18 -9.69
CA GLY A 104 15.17 16.35 -10.97
C GLY A 104 14.41 17.20 -11.99
N GLY A 105 13.20 17.67 -11.67
CA GLY A 105 12.38 18.55 -12.50
C GLY A 105 11.44 17.82 -13.46
N LEU A 106 11.32 16.50 -13.37
CA LEU A 106 10.40 15.74 -14.21
C LEU A 106 8.94 16.03 -13.82
N SER A 107 8.09 16.14 -14.83
CA SER A 107 6.65 16.23 -14.66
C SER A 107 6.07 14.91 -14.14
N ARG A 108 4.80 14.96 -13.69
CA ARG A 108 4.05 13.78 -13.28
C ARG A 108 4.03 12.71 -14.38
N GLU A 109 3.73 13.11 -15.61
CA GLU A 109 3.65 12.21 -16.77
C GLU A 109 5.01 11.59 -17.09
N GLU A 110 6.09 12.37 -17.03
CA GLU A 110 7.46 11.89 -17.27
C GLU A 110 7.89 10.87 -16.21
N VAL A 111 7.53 11.09 -14.94
CA VAL A 111 7.76 10.10 -13.87
C VAL A 111 6.96 8.81 -14.12
N GLN A 112 5.72 8.94 -14.60
CA GLN A 112 4.88 7.79 -14.94
C GLN A 112 5.45 6.97 -16.12
N ASP A 113 6.07 7.62 -17.10
CA ASP A 113 6.73 6.96 -18.25
C ASP A 113 7.96 6.14 -17.82
N LYS A 114 8.58 6.45 -16.67
CA LYS A 114 9.72 5.71 -16.10
C LYS A 114 9.36 4.43 -15.33
N VAL A 115 8.13 3.92 -15.50
CA VAL A 115 7.63 2.75 -14.76
C VAL A 115 8.56 1.52 -14.84
N PHE A 116 9.14 1.22 -16.00
CA PHE A 116 10.03 0.06 -16.13
C PHE A 116 11.37 0.25 -15.40
N GLU A 117 11.92 1.47 -15.42
CA GLU A 117 13.16 1.80 -14.69
C GLU A 117 12.94 1.73 -13.17
N VAL A 118 11.83 2.28 -12.68
CA VAL A 118 11.54 2.35 -11.23
C VAL A 118 11.35 0.95 -10.63
N TYR A 119 10.73 0.03 -11.39
CA TYR A 119 10.44 -1.34 -10.96
C TYR A 119 11.40 -2.39 -11.55
N GLU A 120 12.58 -1.99 -12.05
CA GLU A 120 13.55 -2.88 -12.72
C GLU A 120 14.00 -4.08 -11.85
N THR A 121 14.03 -3.92 -10.53
CA THR A 121 14.47 -4.97 -9.57
C THR A 121 13.36 -5.94 -9.17
N ASP A 122 12.23 -5.96 -9.88
CA ASP A 122 11.12 -6.85 -9.57
C ASP A 122 11.40 -8.29 -10.00
N LEU A 123 11.30 -9.23 -9.05
CA LEU A 123 11.41 -10.67 -9.30
C LEU A 123 10.28 -11.22 -10.19
N ASN A 124 9.25 -10.43 -10.47
CA ASN A 124 8.27 -10.72 -11.53
C ASN A 124 8.88 -10.41 -12.90
N SER A 125 9.66 -11.39 -13.39
CA SER A 125 10.25 -11.51 -14.73
C SER A 125 9.68 -10.54 -15.78
N MET A 126 10.61 -9.78 -16.37
CA MET A 126 10.46 -8.80 -17.45
C MET A 126 9.65 -9.24 -18.69
N ASP A 127 9.21 -10.50 -18.79
CA ASP A 127 8.51 -11.01 -19.98
C ASP A 127 6.98 -10.90 -19.92
N HIS A 128 6.33 -10.77 -18.75
CA HIS A 128 4.86 -10.70 -18.66
C HIS A 128 4.32 -9.79 -17.54
N LEU A 129 4.74 -8.53 -17.50
CA LEU A 129 3.87 -7.51 -16.88
C LEU A 129 2.66 -7.33 -17.81
N GLY A 130 1.56 -8.02 -17.49
CA GLY A 130 0.30 -7.80 -18.20
C GLY A 130 -0.08 -6.32 -18.17
N GLU A 131 -0.67 -5.80 -19.25
CA GLU A 131 -0.99 -4.38 -19.45
C GLU A 131 -1.61 -3.71 -18.21
N ARG A 132 -2.48 -4.45 -17.51
CA ARG A 132 -3.11 -4.02 -16.26
C ARG A 132 -2.10 -3.69 -15.16
N LEU A 133 -1.10 -4.53 -14.92
CA LEU A 133 -0.14 -4.30 -13.84
C LEU A 133 0.79 -3.12 -14.16
N THR A 134 1.16 -2.97 -15.43
CA THR A 134 1.87 -1.78 -15.92
C THR A 134 1.05 -0.52 -15.70
N MET A 135 -0.24 -0.53 -16.06
CA MET A 135 -1.15 0.58 -15.82
C MET A 135 -1.26 0.94 -14.33
N LEU A 136 -1.41 -0.06 -13.45
CA LEU A 136 -1.48 0.16 -12.00
C LEU A 136 -0.18 0.76 -11.47
N ARG A 137 0.98 0.26 -11.87
CA ARG A 137 2.28 0.80 -11.44
C ARG A 137 2.50 2.22 -11.92
N ARG A 138 2.19 2.49 -13.19
CA ARG A 138 2.22 3.82 -13.78
C ARG A 138 1.34 4.79 -12.97
N GLY A 139 0.11 4.41 -12.68
CA GLY A 139 -0.77 5.22 -11.83
C GLY A 139 -0.24 5.39 -10.41
N GLY A 140 0.39 4.37 -9.84
CA GLY A 140 1.04 4.44 -8.53
C GLY A 140 2.19 5.44 -8.46
N LEU A 141 3.01 5.55 -9.51
CA LEU A 141 4.04 6.58 -9.58
C LEU A 141 3.46 7.98 -9.60
N GLY A 142 2.41 8.20 -10.40
CA GLY A 142 1.69 9.47 -10.43
C GLY A 142 1.07 9.82 -9.07
N ASN A 143 0.41 8.85 -8.43
CA ASN A 143 -0.17 9.05 -7.10
C ASN A 143 0.90 9.44 -6.06
N ILE A 144 2.05 8.76 -6.04
CA ILE A 144 3.15 9.13 -5.13
C ILE A 144 3.67 10.54 -5.45
N TYR A 145 3.83 10.87 -6.74
CA TYR A 145 4.29 12.19 -7.18
C TYR A 145 3.40 13.30 -6.61
N ASP A 146 2.09 13.11 -6.66
CA ASP A 146 1.09 14.04 -6.13
C ASP A 146 1.17 14.10 -4.59
N TYR A 147 1.22 12.94 -3.91
CA TYR A 147 1.29 12.85 -2.44
C TYR A 147 2.57 13.40 -1.81
N LEU A 148 3.66 13.54 -2.56
CA LEU A 148 4.89 14.18 -2.08
C LEU A 148 4.70 15.67 -1.75
N GLU A 149 3.74 16.34 -2.38
CA GLU A 149 3.39 17.74 -2.06
C GLU A 149 2.37 17.84 -0.91
N GLU A 150 1.60 16.78 -0.66
CA GLU A 150 0.47 16.76 0.27
C GLU A 150 0.80 16.23 1.69
N HIS A 151 1.92 16.61 2.30
CA HIS A 151 2.30 16.18 3.66
C HIS A 151 1.13 16.34 4.71
N PRO A 152 0.93 15.41 5.68
CA PRO A 152 -0.36 15.00 6.27
C PRO A 152 -1.07 15.95 7.26
N SER A 153 -0.93 17.27 7.15
CA SER A 153 -1.78 18.22 7.88
C SER A 153 -2.96 18.77 7.07
N GLY A 154 -3.16 18.30 5.83
CA GLY A 154 -4.27 18.73 4.97
C GLY A 154 -5.58 17.98 5.25
N PRO A 155 -6.73 18.66 5.39
CA PRO A 155 -8.03 18.01 5.53
C PRO A 155 -8.44 17.26 4.26
N LEU A 156 -9.21 16.17 4.43
CA LEU A 156 -9.70 15.25 3.39
C LEU A 156 -10.37 15.91 2.17
N GLY A 157 -10.77 17.18 2.26
CA GLY A 157 -11.57 17.89 1.25
C GLY A 157 -10.79 18.57 0.11
N ASN A 158 -9.45 18.59 0.14
CA ASN A 158 -8.65 19.33 -0.84
C ASN A 158 -8.06 18.47 -1.98
N ARG A 159 -8.49 17.22 -2.16
CA ARG A 159 -7.77 16.26 -3.00
C ARG A 159 -8.40 16.01 -4.37
N THR A 160 -7.56 16.06 -5.41
CA THR A 160 -7.88 15.70 -6.80
C THR A 160 -7.47 14.26 -7.06
N ASP A 161 -8.35 13.31 -6.74
CA ASP A 161 -8.09 11.90 -7.06
C ASP A 161 -7.97 11.71 -8.58
N PRO A 162 -7.03 10.88 -9.08
CA PRO A 162 -6.99 10.54 -10.49
C PRO A 162 -8.32 9.87 -10.88
N VAL A 163 -9.06 10.50 -11.79
CA VAL A 163 -10.24 9.92 -12.41
C VAL A 163 -9.74 8.78 -13.30
N TRP A 164 -9.90 7.55 -12.82
CA TRP A 164 -9.64 6.37 -13.63
C TRP A 164 -10.67 6.33 -14.75
N PRO A 165 -10.25 6.28 -16.04
CA PRO A 165 -11.19 5.95 -17.11
C PRO A 165 -11.78 4.57 -16.78
N HIS A 166 -13.11 4.51 -16.82
CA HIS A 166 -13.97 3.41 -16.38
C HIS A 166 -13.32 2.01 -16.48
N MET A 167 -13.24 1.32 -15.33
CA MET A 167 -12.94 -0.12 -15.22
C MET A 167 -14.00 -0.98 -15.90
#